data_AF-A0A317Q1J5-F1
#
_entry.id   AF-A0A317Q1J5-F1
#
_cell.length_a   1.000
_cell.length_b   1.000
_cell.length_c   1.000
_cell.angle_alpha   90.00
_cell.angle_beta   90.00
_cell.angle_gamma   90.00
#
_symmetry.space_group_name_H-M   'P 1'
#
loop_
_entity.id
_entity.type
_entity.pdbx_description
1 polymer ?
#
loop_
_entity_poly.entity_id
_entity_poly.type
_entity_poly.pdbx_seq_one_letter_code
_entity_poly.pdbx_strand_id
1 'polypeptide(L)'
;MNNIKLLLAVCLSLLLTACAMGPQLAQPNQLRSPTPIQGNSGSYMSPYTSDGVLAEWVNNARNAEMGSSIGGMAGAYAGQKLAENIPFFGGMLGQAVGESIGREVALEMAGGEEVIRGSSDISFNSLQDLAVWMYVNHSSHPHYQDALNSVMSIYPEMKTNYMQYLYNASAGAGVGY
;
A
#
# COMPACT_ATOMS: atom_id res chain seq x y z
N MET A 1 25.17 21.12 -45.24
CA MET A 1 25.01 20.29 -44.02
C MET A 1 24.35 18.99 -44.46
N ASN A 2 24.97 17.83 -44.21
CA ASN A 2 24.57 16.56 -44.83
C ASN A 2 23.17 16.13 -44.34
N ASN A 3 22.22 15.88 -45.26
CA ASN A 3 20.82 15.56 -44.94
C ASN A 3 20.67 14.35 -44.01
N ILE A 4 21.64 13.43 -44.03
CA ILE A 4 21.74 12.27 -43.12
C ILE A 4 21.98 12.68 -41.66
N LYS A 5 22.80 13.72 -41.43
CA LYS A 5 23.07 14.24 -40.07
C LYS A 5 21.84 14.98 -39.52
N LEU A 6 21.08 15.63 -40.39
CA LEU A 6 19.81 16.29 -40.03
C LEU A 6 18.74 15.25 -39.63
N LEU A 7 18.62 14.16 -40.40
CA LEU A 7 17.69 13.05 -40.13
C LEU A 7 18.01 12.31 -38.81
N LEU A 8 19.30 12.05 -38.55
CA LEU A 8 19.74 11.44 -37.30
C LEU A 8 19.47 12.34 -36.08
N ALA A 9 19.69 13.65 -36.20
CA ALA A 9 19.40 14.60 -35.13
C ALA A 9 17.90 14.68 -34.80
N VAL A 10 17.03 14.65 -35.82
CA VAL A 10 15.57 14.66 -35.65
C VAL A 10 15.07 13.36 -35.00
N CYS A 11 15.52 12.18 -35.46
CA CYS A 11 15.16 10.91 -34.82
C CYS A 11 15.63 10.82 -33.36
N LEU A 12 16.81 11.33 -33.03
CA LEU A 12 17.31 11.33 -31.65
C LEU A 12 16.49 12.27 -30.75
N SER A 13 16.06 13.43 -31.27
CA SER A 13 15.16 14.33 -30.53
C SER A 13 13.76 13.74 -30.30
N LEU A 14 13.21 13.00 -31.26
CA LEU A 14 11.90 12.35 -31.13
C LEU A 14 11.91 11.19 -30.13
N LEU A 15 13.03 10.47 -30.01
CA LEU A 15 13.19 9.39 -29.02
C LEU A 15 13.32 9.93 -27.58
N LEU A 16 13.87 11.13 -27.39
CA LEU A 16 14.01 11.75 -26.07
C LEU A 16 12.70 12.33 -25.52
N THR A 17 11.75 12.70 -26.38
CA THR A 17 10.45 13.24 -25.96
C THR A 17 9.42 12.16 -25.58
N ALA A 18 9.67 10.89 -25.93
CA ALA A 18 8.75 9.79 -25.66
C ALA A 18 8.62 9.41 -24.17
N CYS A 19 9.52 9.88 -23.30
CA CYS A 19 9.46 9.61 -21.86
C CYS A 19 8.49 10.52 -21.08
N ALA A 20 7.87 11.53 -21.71
CA ALA A 20 7.05 12.53 -21.04
C ALA A 20 5.53 12.23 -21.04
N MET A 21 5.08 11.11 -21.61
CA MET A 21 3.64 10.81 -21.79
C MET A 21 3.10 9.71 -20.85
N GLY A 22 3.81 9.41 -19.76
CA GLY A 22 3.31 8.50 -18.72
C GLY A 22 2.26 9.19 -17.83
N PRO A 23 1.34 8.45 -17.20
CA PRO A 23 0.45 9.00 -16.18
C PRO A 23 1.29 9.64 -15.06
N GLN A 24 1.09 10.93 -14.82
CA GLN A 24 1.78 11.66 -13.77
C GLN A 24 1.01 11.52 -12.46
N LEU A 25 1.71 11.08 -11.40
CA LEU A 25 1.18 11.12 -10.05
C LEU A 25 1.12 12.58 -9.58
N ALA A 26 -0.07 13.05 -9.23
CA ALA A 26 -0.24 14.36 -8.62
C ALA A 26 0.34 14.38 -7.21
N GLN A 27 0.90 15.52 -6.80
CA GLN A 27 1.40 15.69 -5.44
C GLN A 27 0.25 15.61 -4.42
N PRO A 28 0.51 15.24 -3.15
CA PRO A 28 -0.53 15.10 -2.13
C PRO A 28 -1.44 16.33 -2.00
N ASN A 29 -0.86 17.53 -2.05
CA ASN A 29 -1.57 18.81 -1.97
C ASN A 29 -2.42 19.17 -3.21
N GLN A 30 -2.27 18.43 -4.31
CA GLN A 30 -3.06 18.58 -5.54
C GLN A 30 -4.25 17.62 -5.59
N LEU A 31 -4.30 16.64 -4.69
CA LEU A 31 -5.36 15.65 -4.63
C LEU A 31 -6.41 16.04 -3.59
N ARG A 32 -7.67 15.68 -3.88
CA ARG A 32 -8.75 15.78 -2.90
C ARG A 32 -8.67 14.61 -1.94
N SER A 33 -8.54 14.88 -0.64
CA SER A 33 -8.67 13.85 0.39
C SER A 33 -10.09 13.26 0.37
N PRO A 34 -10.24 11.93 0.30
CA PRO A 34 -11.49 11.26 0.63
C PRO A 34 -11.93 11.60 2.06
N THR A 35 -13.24 11.56 2.33
CA THR A 35 -13.76 11.77 3.68
C THR A 35 -13.81 10.43 4.42
N PRO A 36 -13.11 10.28 5.56
CA PRO A 36 -13.18 9.04 6.34
C PRO A 36 -14.56 8.87 6.99
N ILE A 37 -14.94 7.62 7.23
CA ILE A 37 -16.08 7.26 8.07
C ILE A 37 -15.61 7.28 9.51
N GLN A 38 -16.32 7.99 10.40
CA GLN A 38 -16.03 7.96 11.83
C GLN A 38 -16.43 6.60 12.43
N GLY A 39 -15.57 6.07 13.28
CA GLY A 39 -15.66 4.72 13.82
C GLY A 39 -15.24 3.64 12.82
N ASN A 40 -15.67 2.41 13.09
CA ASN A 40 -15.19 1.19 12.45
C ASN A 40 -16.25 0.47 11.59
N SER A 41 -17.28 1.20 11.14
CA SER A 41 -18.38 0.65 10.34
C SER A 41 -18.00 0.37 8.88
N GLY A 42 -16.90 0.93 8.39
CA GLY A 42 -16.34 0.60 7.08
C GLY A 42 -15.71 -0.79 7.02
N SER A 43 -15.39 -1.21 5.80
CA SER A 43 -14.71 -2.48 5.52
C SER A 43 -13.20 -2.43 5.78
N TYR A 44 -12.60 -1.24 5.64
CA TYR A 44 -11.15 -1.05 5.72
C TYR A 44 -10.79 -0.08 6.83
N MET A 45 -10.04 -0.56 7.82
CA MET A 45 -9.64 0.23 8.97
C MET A 45 -8.41 1.08 8.65
N SER A 46 -8.40 2.31 9.15
CA SER A 46 -7.25 3.20 9.00
C SER A 46 -6.09 2.75 9.88
N PRO A 47 -4.83 2.89 9.42
CA PRO A 47 -3.65 2.74 10.27
C PRO A 47 -3.36 3.99 11.11
N TYR A 48 -4.12 5.06 10.91
CA TYR A 48 -4.04 6.29 11.67
C TYR A 48 -5.36 6.55 12.38
N THR A 49 -5.28 7.10 13.58
CA THR A 49 -6.43 7.64 14.29
C THR A 49 -6.79 9.04 13.78
N SER A 50 -7.97 9.55 14.15
CA SER A 50 -8.49 10.85 13.72
C SER A 50 -7.63 12.05 14.15
N ASP A 51 -6.83 11.90 15.21
CA ASP A 51 -5.82 12.87 15.68
C ASP A 51 -4.46 12.73 14.98
N GLY A 52 -4.31 11.76 14.06
CA GLY A 52 -3.17 11.61 13.18
C GLY A 52 -2.00 10.81 13.75
N VAL A 53 -2.18 10.09 14.87
CA VAL A 53 -1.19 9.12 15.37
C VAL A 53 -1.46 7.72 14.82
N LEU A 54 -0.50 6.80 14.96
CA LEU A 54 -0.69 5.42 14.52
C LEU A 54 -1.71 4.70 15.42
N ALA A 55 -2.62 3.95 14.80
CA ALA A 55 -3.52 3.06 15.51
C ALA A 55 -2.73 1.95 16.24
N GLU A 56 -3.30 1.43 17.34
CA GLU A 56 -2.62 0.44 18.19
C GLU A 56 -2.23 -0.81 17.41
N TRP A 57 -3.11 -1.29 16.53
CA TRP A 57 -2.85 -2.48 15.72
C TRP A 57 -1.61 -2.34 14.82
N VAL A 58 -1.27 -1.11 14.40
CA VAL A 58 -0.04 -0.82 13.65
C VAL A 58 1.19 -0.90 14.55
N ASN A 59 1.09 -0.36 15.77
CA ASN A 59 2.17 -0.47 16.75
C ASN A 59 2.41 -1.93 17.15
N ASN A 60 1.35 -2.73 17.31
CA ASN A 60 1.44 -4.17 17.56
C ASN A 60 2.16 -4.89 16.41
N ALA A 61 1.75 -4.63 15.16
CA ALA A 61 2.40 -5.21 13.99
C ALA A 61 3.90 -4.89 13.93
N ARG A 62 4.29 -3.63 14.18
CA ARG A 62 5.70 -3.19 14.22
C ARG A 62 6.48 -3.85 15.35
N ASN A 63 5.90 -3.93 16.54
CA ASN A 63 6.53 -4.56 17.70
C ASN A 63 6.71 -6.07 17.49
N ALA A 64 5.71 -6.73 16.89
CA ALA A 64 5.79 -8.14 16.53
C ALA A 64 6.84 -8.38 15.43
N GLU A 65 6.95 -7.52 14.42
CA GLU A 65 7.98 -7.61 13.39
C GLU A 65 9.39 -7.45 13.97
N MET A 66 9.58 -6.46 14.84
CA MET A 66 10.84 -6.23 15.56
C MET A 66 11.18 -7.41 16.49
N GLY A 67 10.20 -7.90 17.24
CA GLY A 67 10.32 -9.06 18.12
C GLY A 67 10.57 -10.36 17.35
N SER A 68 10.01 -10.51 16.16
CA SER A 68 10.21 -11.69 15.30
C SER A 68 11.61 -11.71 14.65
N SER A 69 12.14 -10.53 14.34
CA SER A 69 13.49 -10.33 13.81
C SER A 69 14.57 -10.56 14.87
N ILE A 70 14.26 -10.30 16.15
CA ILE A 70 15.16 -10.51 17.29
C ILE A 70 14.97 -11.91 17.93
N GLY A 71 13.78 -12.50 17.85
CA GLY A 71 13.34 -13.63 18.67
C GLY A 71 12.89 -14.90 17.93
N GLY A 72 13.15 -15.05 16.63
CA GLY A 72 12.95 -16.33 15.93
C GLY A 72 11.49 -16.75 15.68
N MET A 73 10.49 -15.97 16.10
CA MET A 73 9.07 -16.27 15.89
C MET A 73 8.66 -16.25 14.41
N ALA A 74 9.20 -15.32 13.62
CA ALA A 74 9.05 -15.34 12.15
C ALA A 74 9.72 -16.58 11.53
N GLY A 75 10.84 -17.04 12.09
CA GLY A 75 11.52 -18.27 11.69
C GLY A 75 10.77 -19.55 12.10
N ALA A 76 10.09 -19.53 13.24
CA ALA A 76 9.27 -20.65 13.74
C ALA A 76 7.99 -20.82 12.92
N TYR A 77 7.32 -19.73 12.53
CA TYR A 77 6.11 -19.79 11.69
C TYR A 77 6.44 -20.13 10.23
N ALA A 78 7.46 -19.49 9.64
CA ALA A 78 7.96 -19.87 8.32
C ALA A 78 8.46 -21.34 8.31
N GLY A 79 9.07 -21.79 9.41
CA GLY A 79 9.49 -23.18 9.63
C GLY A 79 8.32 -24.17 9.76
N GLN A 80 7.24 -23.80 10.47
CA GLN A 80 6.02 -24.61 10.55
C GLN A 80 5.33 -24.74 9.18
N LYS A 81 5.29 -23.68 8.37
CA LYS A 81 4.70 -23.73 7.02
C LYS A 81 5.54 -24.50 6.00
N LEU A 82 6.87 -24.45 6.10
CA LEU A 82 7.76 -25.36 5.36
C LEU A 82 7.56 -26.82 5.79
N ALA A 83 7.25 -27.09 7.06
CA ALA A 83 6.94 -28.43 7.56
C ALA A 83 5.55 -28.95 7.12
N GLU A 84 4.59 -28.06 6.84
CA GLU A 84 3.23 -28.40 6.39
C GLU A 84 3.14 -28.85 4.91
N ASN A 85 4.26 -28.98 4.18
CA ASN A 85 4.32 -29.53 2.81
C ASN A 85 3.30 -28.90 1.84
N ILE A 86 3.09 -27.58 1.89
CA ILE A 86 2.33 -26.91 0.83
C ILE A 86 3.28 -26.65 -0.35
N PRO A 87 3.12 -27.34 -1.49
CA PRO A 87 3.93 -27.06 -2.68
C PRO A 87 3.61 -25.65 -3.17
N PHE A 88 4.57 -24.74 -2.99
CA PHE A 88 4.50 -23.38 -3.53
C PHE A 88 4.68 -23.44 -5.05
N PHE A 89 3.65 -23.91 -5.76
CA PHE A 89 3.63 -23.91 -7.21
C PHE A 89 3.64 -22.45 -7.69
N GLY A 90 4.74 -22.00 -8.28
CA GLY A 90 5.05 -20.60 -8.62
C GLY A 90 4.17 -19.92 -9.68
N GLY A 91 2.85 -20.10 -9.62
CA GLY A 91 1.85 -19.37 -10.41
C GLY A 91 0.86 -18.61 -9.52
N MET A 92 -0.18 -18.04 -10.14
CA MET A 92 -1.23 -17.24 -9.48
C MET A 92 -1.86 -17.92 -8.25
N LEU A 93 -2.00 -19.26 -8.28
CA LEU A 93 -2.49 -20.03 -7.13
C LEU A 93 -1.53 -20.01 -5.94
N GLY A 94 -0.21 -20.14 -6.19
CA GLY A 94 0.80 -20.02 -5.14
C GLY A 94 0.87 -18.62 -4.54
N GLN A 95 0.71 -17.58 -5.38
CA GLN A 95 0.63 -16.20 -4.92
C GLN A 95 -0.60 -15.96 -4.03
N ALA A 96 -1.79 -16.39 -4.44
CA ALA A 96 -3.01 -16.22 -3.65
C ALA A 96 -2.95 -16.96 -2.32
N VAL A 97 -2.45 -18.20 -2.30
CA VAL A 97 -2.24 -18.97 -1.06
C VAL A 97 -1.21 -18.29 -0.16
N GLY A 98 -0.10 -17.81 -0.74
CA GLY A 98 0.92 -17.06 -0.01
C GLY A 98 0.39 -15.75 0.59
N GLU A 99 -0.42 -15.00 -0.15
CA GLU A 99 -1.08 -13.77 0.32
C GLU A 99 -2.10 -14.06 1.43
N SER A 100 -2.87 -15.14 1.32
CA SER A 100 -3.83 -15.55 2.36
C SER A 100 -3.13 -15.91 3.67
N ILE A 101 -2.10 -16.76 3.62
CA ILE A 101 -1.31 -17.15 4.81
C ILE A 101 -0.57 -15.92 5.36
N GLY A 102 0.05 -15.12 4.50
CA GLY A 102 0.74 -13.90 4.90
C GLY A 102 -0.21 -12.89 5.56
N ARG A 103 -1.45 -12.78 5.07
CA ARG A 103 -2.48 -11.94 5.69
C ARG A 103 -2.87 -12.46 7.07
N GLU A 104 -3.06 -13.77 7.24
CA GLU A 104 -3.41 -14.35 8.54
C GLU A 104 -2.34 -14.05 9.59
N VAL A 105 -1.06 -14.22 9.23
CA VAL A 105 0.07 -13.84 10.09
C VAL A 105 0.05 -12.34 10.41
N ALA A 106 -0.19 -11.50 9.40
CA ALA A 106 -0.25 -10.06 9.60
C ALA A 106 -1.40 -9.65 10.54
N LEU A 107 -2.55 -10.32 10.45
CA LEU A 107 -3.68 -10.12 11.37
C LEU A 107 -3.29 -10.51 12.80
N GLU A 108 -2.64 -11.66 12.99
CA GLU A 108 -2.17 -12.10 14.31
C GLU A 108 -1.16 -11.11 14.91
N MET A 109 -0.18 -10.68 14.12
CA MET A 109 0.82 -9.68 14.53
C MET A 109 0.18 -8.33 14.90
N ALA A 110 -0.91 -7.95 14.24
CA ALA A 110 -1.66 -6.75 14.55
C ALA A 110 -2.55 -6.88 15.82
N GLY A 111 -2.65 -8.08 16.40
CA GLY A 111 -3.49 -8.38 17.55
C GLY A 111 -4.88 -8.95 17.22
N GLY A 112 -5.13 -9.30 15.95
CA GLY A 112 -6.39 -9.87 15.48
C GLY A 112 -7.42 -8.82 15.01
N GLU A 113 -8.51 -9.29 14.40
CA GLU A 113 -9.54 -8.41 13.82
C GLU A 113 -10.24 -7.52 14.86
N GLU A 114 -10.42 -8.03 16.08
CA GLU A 114 -11.02 -7.26 17.18
C GLU A 114 -10.15 -6.06 17.55
N VAL A 115 -8.83 -6.23 17.68
CA VAL A 115 -7.90 -5.14 17.97
C VAL A 115 -7.83 -4.17 16.79
N ILE A 116 -7.76 -4.67 15.55
CA ILE A 116 -7.76 -3.82 14.35
C ILE A 116 -9.00 -2.93 14.32
N ARG A 117 -10.21 -3.48 14.54
CA ARG A 117 -11.46 -2.71 14.55
C ARG A 117 -11.62 -1.85 15.79
N GLY A 118 -11.20 -2.32 16.96
CA GLY A 118 -11.37 -1.66 18.25
C GLY A 118 -10.42 -0.48 18.45
N SER A 119 -9.22 -0.54 17.86
CA SER A 119 -8.21 0.53 17.94
C SER A 119 -8.25 1.52 16.77
N SER A 120 -9.19 1.36 15.84
CA SER A 120 -9.40 2.27 14.72
C SER A 120 -10.64 3.13 14.95
N ASP A 121 -10.46 4.45 15.01
CA ASP A 121 -11.55 5.41 15.16
C ASP A 121 -12.02 6.01 13.82
N ILE A 122 -11.39 5.61 12.71
CA ILE A 122 -11.81 5.94 11.35
C ILE A 122 -11.66 4.75 10.40
N SER A 123 -12.55 4.68 9.41
CA SER A 123 -12.64 3.58 8.44
C SER A 123 -13.11 4.03 7.06
N PHE A 124 -13.05 3.12 6.08
CA PHE A 124 -13.39 3.37 4.68
C PHE A 124 -14.18 2.21 4.08
N ASN A 125 -15.04 2.53 3.10
CA ASN A 125 -15.79 1.51 2.34
C ASN A 125 -14.98 0.95 1.16
N SER A 126 -13.89 1.61 0.75
CA SER A 126 -13.04 1.16 -0.35
C SER A 126 -11.55 1.25 0.01
N LEU A 127 -10.73 0.34 -0.53
CA LEU A 127 -9.27 0.41 -0.42
C LEU A 127 -8.69 1.61 -1.17
N GLN A 128 -9.35 2.03 -2.25
CA GLN A 128 -8.95 3.21 -3.00
C GLN A 128 -9.05 4.47 -2.15
N ASP A 129 -10.17 4.67 -1.44
CA ASP A 129 -10.35 5.83 -0.57
C ASP A 129 -9.33 5.82 0.57
N LEU A 130 -9.10 4.66 1.20
CA LEU A 130 -8.06 4.51 2.22
C LEU A 130 -6.67 4.84 1.65
N ALA A 131 -6.31 4.33 0.47
CA ALA A 131 -5.02 4.57 -0.17
C ALA A 131 -4.78 6.06 -0.45
N VAL A 132 -5.75 6.71 -1.09
CA VAL A 132 -5.67 8.13 -1.43
C VAL A 132 -5.67 8.97 -0.16
N TRP A 133 -6.51 8.64 0.83
CA TRP A 133 -6.54 9.35 2.11
C TRP A 133 -5.19 9.26 2.83
N MET A 134 -4.58 8.09 2.94
CA MET A 134 -3.26 7.92 3.55
C MET A 134 -2.20 8.75 2.82
N TYR A 135 -2.20 8.71 1.48
CA TYR A 135 -1.24 9.48 0.68
C TYR A 135 -1.41 10.99 0.86
N VAL A 136 -2.65 11.49 0.81
CA VAL A 136 -2.93 12.93 0.93
C VAL A 136 -2.62 13.47 2.33
N ASN A 137 -3.00 12.75 3.37
CA ASN A 137 -2.94 13.26 4.75
C ASN A 137 -1.64 12.89 5.48
N HIS A 138 -1.00 11.78 5.11
CA HIS A 138 0.08 11.21 5.90
C HIS A 138 1.35 10.86 5.11
N SER A 139 1.45 11.13 3.80
CA SER A 139 2.67 10.78 3.01
C SER A 139 3.95 11.45 3.51
N SER A 140 3.85 12.58 4.22
CA SER A 140 4.96 13.26 4.89
C SER A 140 5.18 12.83 6.35
N HIS A 141 4.32 11.96 6.89
CA HIS A 141 4.41 11.48 8.26
C HIS A 141 5.65 10.58 8.45
N PRO A 142 6.42 10.69 9.55
CA PRO A 142 7.64 9.91 9.75
C PRO A 142 7.44 8.39 9.69
N HIS A 143 6.25 7.91 10.05
CA HIS A 143 5.88 6.49 10.04
C HIS A 143 4.98 6.10 8.87
N TYR A 144 4.97 6.89 7.81
CA TYR A 144 4.13 6.62 6.65
C TYR A 144 4.35 5.23 6.05
N GLN A 145 5.60 4.85 5.85
CA GLN A 145 5.93 3.55 5.25
C GLN A 145 5.51 2.39 6.14
N ASP A 146 5.69 2.51 7.46
CA ASP A 146 5.26 1.51 8.43
C ASP A 146 3.75 1.30 8.34
N ALA A 147 2.97 2.39 8.38
CA ALA A 147 1.51 2.36 8.24
C ALA A 147 1.08 1.74 6.90
N LEU A 148 1.68 2.14 5.78
CA LEU A 148 1.37 1.60 4.46
C LEU A 148 1.65 0.10 4.37
N ASN A 149 2.80 -0.34 4.90
CA ASN A 149 3.17 -1.75 4.93
C ASN A 149 2.20 -2.57 5.78
N SER A 150 1.80 -2.05 6.95
CA SER A 150 0.82 -2.73 7.82
C SER A 150 -0.53 -2.90 7.11
N VAL A 151 -1.06 -1.83 6.49
CA VAL A 151 -2.32 -1.89 5.71
C VAL A 151 -2.20 -2.87 4.55
N MET A 152 -1.11 -2.80 3.77
CA MET A 152 -0.85 -3.72 2.67
C MET A 152 -0.72 -5.18 3.11
N SER A 153 -0.33 -5.43 4.36
CA SER A 153 -0.18 -6.79 4.89
C SER A 153 -1.53 -7.38 5.32
N ILE A 154 -2.43 -6.58 5.90
CA ILE A 154 -3.78 -7.02 6.25
C ILE A 154 -4.79 -6.92 5.09
N TYR A 155 -4.49 -6.10 4.07
CA TYR A 155 -5.26 -5.93 2.84
C TYR A 155 -4.34 -6.10 1.60
N PRO A 156 -3.96 -7.34 1.25
CA PRO A 156 -2.95 -7.62 0.22
C PRO A 156 -3.30 -7.08 -1.18
N GLU A 157 -4.59 -6.96 -1.49
CA GLU A 157 -5.11 -6.34 -2.72
C GLU A 157 -4.57 -4.91 -2.94
N MET A 158 -4.31 -4.17 -1.84
CA MET A 158 -3.71 -2.86 -1.91
C MET A 158 -2.27 -2.88 -2.47
N LYS A 159 -1.48 -3.93 -2.24
CA LYS A 159 -0.09 -4.03 -2.75
C LYS A 159 -0.06 -3.92 -4.28
N THR A 160 -1.01 -4.58 -4.93
CA THR A 160 -1.10 -4.64 -6.39
C THR A 160 -1.71 -3.37 -6.97
N ASN A 161 -2.67 -2.75 -6.27
CA ASN A 161 -3.47 -1.67 -6.82
C ASN A 161 -3.13 -0.26 -6.30
N TYR A 162 -2.21 -0.13 -5.33
CA TYR A 162 -1.88 1.14 -4.67
C TYR A 162 -1.56 2.27 -5.67
N MET A 163 -0.60 2.03 -6.58
CA MET A 163 -0.22 3.04 -7.58
C MET A 163 -1.38 3.36 -8.53
N GLN A 164 -2.17 2.35 -8.92
CA GLN A 164 -3.35 2.56 -9.78
C GLN A 164 -4.39 3.44 -9.10
N TYR A 165 -4.65 3.23 -7.80
CA TYR A 165 -5.56 4.07 -7.02
C TYR A 165 -5.12 5.54 -7.01
N LEU A 166 -3.82 5.80 -6.83
CA LEU A 166 -3.29 7.15 -6.85
C LEU A 166 -3.31 7.79 -8.24
N TYR A 167 -3.02 7.03 -9.30
CA TYR A 167 -3.14 7.53 -10.68
C TYR A 167 -4.58 7.85 -11.05
N ASN A 168 -5.54 7.01 -10.65
CA ASN A 168 -6.96 7.27 -10.86
C ASN A 168 -7.40 8.57 -10.17
N ALA A 169 -6.93 8.81 -8.94
CA ALA A 169 -7.20 10.06 -8.22
C ALA A 169 -6.53 11.27 -8.90
N SER A 170 -5.30 11.09 -9.40
CA SER A 170 -4.52 12.13 -10.09
C SER A 170 -5.16 12.53 -11.42
N ALA A 171 -5.72 11.58 -12.17
CA ALA A 171 -6.43 11.85 -13.41
C ALA A 171 -7.66 12.76 -13.18
N GLY A 172 -8.33 12.62 -12.03
CA GLY A 172 -9.43 13.50 -11.64
C GLY A 172 -8.99 14.91 -11.22
N ALA A 173 -7.77 15.07 -10.71
CA ALA A 173 -7.23 16.38 -10.32
C ALA A 173 -6.78 17.24 -11.52
N GLY A 174 -6.42 16.61 -12.65
CA GLY A 174 -5.96 17.30 -13.86
C GLY A 174 -7.06 17.96 -14.71
N VAL A 175 -8.34 17.82 -14.35
CA VAL A 175 -9.49 18.34 -15.14
C VAL A 175 -9.98 19.71 -14.64
N GLY A 176 -9.22 20.37 -13.77
CA GLY A 176 -9.61 21.63 -13.14
C GLY A 176 -8.63 22.77 -13.40
N TYR A 177 -8.51 23.23 -14.65
CA TYR A 177 -8.02 24.57 -15.02
C TYR A 177 -8.75 25.07 -16.26
#